data_AF-A0AA89BFA0-F1
#
_entry.id   AF-A0AA89BFA0-F1
#
_cell.length_a   1.000
_cell.length_b   1.000
_cell.length_c   1.000
_cell.angle_alpha   90.00
_cell.angle_beta   90.00
_cell.angle_gamma   90.00
#
_symmetry.space_group_name_H-M   'P 1'
#
loop_
_entity.id
_entity.type
_entity.pdbx_description
1 polymer ?
#
loop_
_entity_poly.entity_id
_entity_poly.type
_entity_poly.pdbx_seq_one_letter_code
_entity_poly.pdbx_strand_id
1 'polypeptide(L)'
;MKGCGLEARACLEQCSDENKSTTADGVTLSNATFQHVNVLVTSGSLIPSLVKCLLFQLDDLIPEGNVYSSWEVGKLQCFSLIKERFSGPNVQFCVIGDGWEECAAAQTMKWPFVQVDPRPNSPHRFPGLNFRTLGHYISVVYGNTDEESDNGT
;
A
#
# COMPACT_ATOMS: atom_id res chain seq x y z
N MET A 1 -6.52 7.09 -22.11
CA MET A 1 -6.31 5.90 -21.25
C MET A 1 -4.84 5.41 -21.19
N LYS A 2 -3.91 5.89 -22.03
CA LYS A 2 -2.49 5.45 -22.01
C LYS A 2 -1.62 6.02 -20.87
N GLY A 3 -2.09 7.02 -20.10
CA GLY A 3 -1.29 7.68 -19.06
C GLY A 3 -1.36 7.04 -17.67
N CYS A 4 -2.54 6.59 -17.24
CA CYS A 4 -2.78 6.19 -15.84
C CYS A 4 -2.06 4.89 -15.42
N GLY A 5 -1.82 3.97 -16.35
CA GLY A 5 -1.17 2.68 -16.04
C GLY A 5 0.34 2.78 -15.75
N LEU A 6 1.05 3.67 -16.45
CA LEU A 6 2.49 3.89 -16.20
C LEU A 6 2.72 4.58 -14.86
N GLU A 7 1.83 5.50 -14.48
CA GLU A 7 1.88 6.18 -13.19
C GLU A 7 1.71 5.16 -12.04
N ALA A 8 0.72 4.27 -12.13
CA ALA A 8 0.49 3.24 -11.10
C ALA A 8 1.73 2.37 -10.85
N ARG A 9 2.42 1.95 -11.92
CA ARG A 9 3.65 1.15 -11.82
C ARG A 9 4.77 1.91 -11.11
N ALA A 10 5.02 3.16 -11.51
CA ALA A 10 6.11 3.97 -10.94
C ALA A 10 5.93 4.24 -9.43
N CYS A 11 4.70 4.36 -8.94
CA CYS A 11 4.45 4.48 -7.50
C CYS A 11 4.68 3.17 -6.76
N LEU A 12 4.34 2.06 -7.38
CA LEU A 12 4.47 0.77 -6.74
C LEU A 12 5.93 0.32 -6.65
N GLU A 13 6.73 0.66 -7.67
CA GLU A 13 8.20 0.56 -7.65
C GLU A 13 8.78 1.45 -6.54
N GLN A 14 8.34 2.71 -6.43
CA GLN A 14 8.73 3.57 -5.32
C GLN A 14 8.45 2.91 -3.97
N CYS A 15 7.26 2.35 -3.73
CA CYS A 15 6.92 1.64 -2.49
C CYS A 15 7.76 0.39 -2.21
N SER A 16 8.47 -0.18 -3.20
CA SER A 16 9.21 -1.44 -3.09
C SER A 16 10.73 -1.28 -2.98
N ASP A 17 11.32 -0.16 -3.40
CA ASP A 17 12.75 -0.06 -3.71
C ASP A 17 13.72 0.29 -2.55
N GLU A 18 13.25 0.58 -1.34
CA GLU A 18 14.16 0.98 -0.24
C GLU A 18 14.73 -0.17 0.62
N ASN A 19 15.07 -1.31 0.01
CA ASN A 19 15.89 -2.35 0.67
C ASN A 19 17.40 -2.26 0.36
N LYS A 20 17.86 -1.20 -0.31
CA LYS A 20 19.29 -1.01 -0.59
C LYS A 20 19.73 0.46 -0.52
N SER A 21 19.82 1.00 0.69
CA SER A 21 20.72 2.13 0.94
C SER A 21 22.16 1.60 1.01
N THR A 22 22.84 1.53 -0.14
CA THR A 22 24.31 1.43 -0.16
C THR A 22 24.90 2.81 0.13
N THR A 23 25.22 3.09 1.39
CA THR A 23 26.19 4.12 1.75
C THR A 23 27.59 3.59 1.51
N ALA A 24 28.48 4.46 1.05
CA ALA A 24 29.84 4.13 0.59
C ALA A 24 30.82 3.70 1.71
N ASP A 25 30.35 3.47 2.94
CA ASP A 25 31.21 3.26 4.12
C ASP A 25 31.02 1.89 4.82
N GLY A 26 30.37 0.90 4.18
CA GLY A 26 30.47 -0.50 4.62
C GLY A 26 29.87 -0.83 6.00
N VAL A 27 29.05 0.05 6.59
CA VAL A 27 28.24 -0.26 7.77
C VAL A 27 26.82 -0.57 7.30
N THR A 28 26.48 -1.87 7.29
CA THR A 28 25.11 -2.32 7.10
C THR A 28 24.30 -1.94 8.33
N LEU A 29 23.67 -0.76 8.34
CA LEU A 29 22.56 -0.52 9.26
C LEU A 29 21.45 -1.48 8.84
N SER A 30 21.32 -2.58 9.55
CA SER A 30 20.14 -3.44 9.48
C SER A 30 18.96 -2.66 10.08
N ASN A 31 18.42 -1.70 9.32
CA ASN A 31 17.02 -1.32 9.50
C ASN A 31 16.24 -2.63 9.43
N ALA A 32 15.37 -2.90 10.41
CA ALA A 32 14.51 -4.08 10.40
C ALA A 32 13.96 -4.29 8.98
N THR A 33 14.18 -5.47 8.40
CA THR A 33 13.82 -5.74 7.00
C THR A 33 12.30 -5.72 6.87
N PHE A 34 11.71 -4.55 6.59
CA PHE A 34 10.31 -4.42 6.31
C PHE A 34 10.02 -5.12 4.98
N GLN A 35 9.12 -6.10 5.00
CA GLN A 35 8.62 -6.72 3.78
C GLN A 35 7.36 -5.98 3.35
N HIS A 36 7.46 -5.27 2.23
CA HIS A 36 6.30 -4.60 1.62
C HIS A 36 5.54 -5.59 0.73
N VAL A 37 4.24 -5.68 0.92
CA VAL A 37 3.34 -6.52 0.12
C VAL A 37 2.29 -5.64 -0.52
N ASN A 38 2.21 -5.69 -1.84
CA ASN A 38 1.23 -4.95 -2.61
C ASN A 38 -0.01 -5.82 -2.85
N VAL A 39 -1.18 -5.25 -2.60
CA VAL A 39 -2.49 -5.90 -2.75
C VAL A 39 -3.41 -4.97 -3.53
N LEU A 40 -4.06 -5.49 -4.56
CA LEU A 40 -5.03 -4.74 -5.36
C LEU A 40 -6.45 -5.14 -4.97
N VAL A 41 -7.26 -4.17 -4.57
CA VAL A 41 -8.71 -4.35 -4.38
C VAL A 41 -9.47 -3.53 -5.41
N THR A 42 -10.16 -4.19 -6.33
CA THR A 42 -10.85 -3.56 -7.48
C THR A 42 -12.36 -3.74 -7.39
N SER A 43 -13.13 -2.72 -7.76
CA SER A 43 -14.59 -2.84 -7.85
C SER A 43 -15.04 -3.59 -9.09
N GLY A 44 -14.16 -3.85 -10.08
CA GLY A 44 -14.51 -4.64 -11.27
C GLY A 44 -14.45 -6.15 -11.01
N SER A 45 -15.05 -6.95 -11.91
CA SER A 45 -14.95 -8.41 -11.89
C SER A 45 -13.49 -8.88 -11.94
N LEU A 46 -13.21 -10.06 -11.35
CA LEU A 46 -11.85 -10.56 -11.17
C LEU A 46 -11.09 -10.78 -12.49
N ILE A 47 -11.68 -11.53 -13.43
CA ILE A 47 -10.99 -11.89 -14.69
C ILE A 47 -10.59 -10.65 -15.51
N PRO A 48 -11.48 -9.68 -15.80
CA PRO A 48 -11.07 -8.45 -16.49
C PRO A 48 -10.03 -7.64 -15.72
N SER A 49 -10.02 -7.71 -14.39
CA SER A 49 -9.06 -6.98 -13.57
C SER A 49 -7.66 -7.61 -13.62
N LEU A 50 -7.55 -8.94 -13.62
CA LEU A 50 -6.28 -9.64 -13.85
C LEU A 50 -5.71 -9.32 -15.24
N VAL A 51 -6.57 -9.31 -16.27
CA VAL A 51 -6.17 -8.91 -17.62
C VAL A 51 -5.63 -7.47 -17.64
N LYS A 52 -6.27 -6.54 -16.92
CA LYS A 52 -5.74 -5.17 -16.79
C LYS A 52 -4.35 -5.16 -16.13
N CYS A 53 -4.13 -5.96 -15.08
CA CYS A 53 -2.82 -6.04 -14.43
C CYS A 53 -1.73 -6.45 -15.43
N LEU A 54 -1.98 -7.47 -16.25
CA LEU A 54 -1.05 -7.90 -17.31
C LEU A 54 -0.83 -6.81 -18.38
N LEU A 55 -1.89 -6.15 -18.84
CA LEU A 55 -1.80 -5.08 -19.85
C LEU A 55 -0.99 -3.87 -19.38
N PHE A 56 -0.99 -3.61 -18.07
CA PHE A 56 -0.21 -2.54 -17.44
C PHE A 56 1.10 -3.02 -16.82
N GLN A 57 1.48 -4.30 -17.01
CA GLN A 57 2.70 -4.89 -16.47
C GLN A 57 2.81 -4.70 -14.95
N LEU A 58 1.72 -4.98 -14.23
CA LEU A 58 1.64 -4.92 -12.77
C LEU A 58 1.80 -6.30 -12.11
N ASP A 59 1.85 -7.36 -12.90
CA ASP A 59 1.93 -8.76 -12.46
C ASP A 59 3.21 -9.08 -11.67
N ASP A 60 4.33 -8.46 -11.99
CA ASP A 60 5.58 -8.60 -11.23
C ASP A 60 5.50 -7.93 -9.83
N LEU A 61 4.64 -6.91 -9.69
CA LEU A 61 4.55 -6.09 -8.47
C LEU A 61 3.34 -6.46 -7.59
N ILE A 62 2.27 -6.96 -8.22
CA ILE A 62 1.05 -7.43 -7.59
C ILE A 62 0.75 -8.83 -8.17
N PRO A 63 1.20 -9.90 -7.52
CA PRO A 63 0.91 -11.25 -7.98
C PRO A 63 -0.60 -11.49 -8.01
N GLU A 64 -1.07 -12.39 -8.87
CA GLU A 64 -2.49 -12.67 -9.08
C GLU A 64 -3.21 -13.08 -7.79
N GLY A 65 -2.51 -13.77 -6.89
CA GLY A 65 -3.03 -14.14 -5.57
C GLY A 65 -3.31 -12.94 -4.67
N ASN A 66 -2.79 -11.75 -4.98
CA ASN A 66 -3.00 -10.51 -4.23
C ASN A 66 -4.01 -9.58 -4.91
N VAL A 67 -4.79 -10.07 -5.89
CA VAL A 67 -5.85 -9.31 -6.55
C VAL A 67 -7.21 -9.76 -6.04
N TYR A 68 -7.96 -8.84 -5.44
CA TYR A 68 -9.28 -9.08 -4.86
C TYR A 68 -10.34 -8.26 -5.61
N SER A 69 -11.42 -8.92 -6.02
CA SER A 69 -12.60 -8.26 -6.60
C SER A 69 -13.63 -7.98 -5.50
N SER A 70 -13.98 -6.72 -5.32
CA SER A 70 -15.04 -6.28 -4.41
C SER A 70 -16.42 -6.19 -5.08
N TRP A 71 -16.56 -6.68 -6.32
CA TRP A 71 -17.78 -6.55 -7.13
C TRP A 71 -19.02 -7.09 -6.41
N GLU A 72 -18.93 -8.23 -5.72
CA GLU A 72 -20.07 -8.84 -5.02
C GLU A 72 -20.08 -8.55 -3.53
N VAL A 73 -18.90 -8.46 -2.91
CA VAL A 73 -18.75 -8.45 -1.45
C VAL A 73 -18.43 -7.07 -0.86
N GLY A 74 -18.06 -6.10 -1.69
CA GLY A 74 -17.65 -4.77 -1.24
C GLY A 74 -16.23 -4.72 -0.66
N LYS A 75 -15.68 -3.49 -0.56
CA LYS A 75 -14.28 -3.24 -0.14
C LYS A 75 -14.00 -3.71 1.29
N LEU A 76 -14.92 -3.44 2.21
CA LEU A 76 -14.77 -3.77 3.63
C LEU A 76 -14.60 -5.28 3.84
N GLN A 77 -15.35 -6.10 3.10
CA GLN A 77 -15.22 -7.56 3.18
C GLN A 77 -13.88 -8.03 2.61
N CYS A 78 -13.44 -7.48 1.47
CA CYS A 78 -12.10 -7.76 0.94
C CYS A 78 -11.01 -7.40 1.96
N PHE A 79 -11.10 -6.23 2.60
CA PHE A 79 -10.13 -5.80 3.62
C PHE A 79 -10.10 -6.75 4.81
N SER A 80 -11.25 -7.25 5.24
CA SER A 80 -11.34 -8.26 6.32
C SER A 80 -10.62 -9.56 5.95
N LEU A 81 -10.83 -10.05 4.72
CA LEU A 81 -10.14 -11.25 4.21
C LEU A 81 -8.62 -11.06 4.06
N ILE A 82 -8.20 -9.87 3.62
CA ILE A 82 -6.78 -9.50 3.53
C ILE A 82 -6.16 -9.48 4.94
N LYS A 83 -6.84 -8.88 5.92
CA LYS A 83 -6.40 -8.86 7.32
C LYS A 83 -6.21 -10.27 7.85
N GLU A 84 -7.18 -11.15 7.63
CA GLU A 84 -7.12 -12.55 8.06
C GLU A 84 -5.93 -13.28 7.42
N ARG A 85 -5.75 -13.13 6.10
CA ARG A 85 -4.65 -13.78 5.37
C ARG A 85 -3.26 -13.34 5.84
N PHE A 86 -3.07 -12.04 6.06
CA PHE A 86 -1.78 -11.47 6.48
C PHE A 86 -1.70 -11.24 8.00
N SER A 87 -2.49 -11.94 8.80
CA SER A 87 -2.49 -11.75 10.26
C SER A 87 -1.12 -12.07 10.88
N GLY A 88 -0.63 -11.17 11.74
CA GLY A 88 0.62 -11.33 12.46
C GLY A 88 0.88 -10.17 13.43
N PRO A 89 1.75 -10.34 14.43
CA PRO A 89 1.94 -9.36 15.52
C PRO A 89 2.50 -8.01 15.08
N ASN A 90 3.07 -7.90 13.86
CA ASN A 90 3.74 -6.69 13.37
C ASN A 90 3.30 -6.31 11.95
N VAL A 91 2.05 -6.59 11.58
CA VAL A 91 1.52 -6.25 10.25
C VAL A 91 0.72 -4.96 10.32
N GLN A 92 1.16 -3.99 9.54
CA GLN A 92 0.48 -2.71 9.34
C GLN A 92 -0.14 -2.69 7.96
N PHE A 93 -1.34 -2.13 7.87
CA PHE A 93 -2.05 -1.98 6.61
C PHE A 93 -2.12 -0.50 6.25
N CYS A 94 -2.14 -0.19 4.96
CA CYS A 94 -2.41 1.15 4.48
C CYS A 94 -3.26 1.04 3.22
N VAL A 95 -4.30 1.87 3.14
CA VAL A 95 -5.22 1.90 2.01
C VAL A 95 -4.90 3.11 1.16
N ILE A 96 -4.76 2.91 -0.15
CA ILE A 96 -4.53 3.97 -1.13
C ILE A 96 -5.68 3.93 -2.14
N GLY A 97 -6.31 5.06 -2.39
CA GLY A 97 -7.39 5.14 -3.39
C GLY A 97 -7.97 6.54 -3.54
N ASP A 98 -8.85 6.71 -4.52
CA ASP A 98 -9.47 7.99 -4.90
C ASP A 98 -10.96 8.06 -4.55
N GLY A 99 -11.56 6.93 -4.19
CA GLY A 99 -12.98 6.75 -3.92
C GLY A 99 -13.38 6.76 -2.46
N TRP A 100 -14.68 6.98 -2.25
CA TRP A 100 -15.30 7.00 -0.93
C TRP A 100 -15.42 5.61 -0.30
N GLU A 101 -15.56 4.55 -1.12
CA GLU A 101 -15.80 3.18 -0.66
C GLU A 101 -14.59 2.62 0.10
N GLU A 102 -13.38 2.79 -0.44
CA GLU A 102 -12.14 2.40 0.19
C GLU A 102 -11.81 3.24 1.42
N CYS A 103 -12.14 4.54 1.40
CA CYS A 103 -11.97 5.43 2.54
C CYS A 103 -12.84 4.99 3.72
N ALA A 104 -14.13 4.74 3.47
CA ALA A 104 -15.07 4.28 4.50
C ALA A 104 -14.67 2.90 5.07
N ALA A 105 -14.22 1.99 4.21
CA ALA A 105 -13.72 0.68 4.63
C ALA A 105 -12.43 0.81 5.47
N ALA A 106 -11.48 1.65 5.07
CA ALA A 106 -10.24 1.91 5.82
C ALA A 106 -10.53 2.46 7.21
N GLN A 107 -11.46 3.42 7.33
CA GLN A 107 -11.89 3.98 8.61
C GLN A 107 -12.49 2.90 9.53
N THR A 108 -13.35 2.03 8.98
CA THR A 108 -13.95 0.91 9.72
C THR A 108 -12.88 -0.06 10.22
N MET A 109 -11.87 -0.34 9.40
CA MET A 109 -10.75 -1.21 9.74
C MET A 109 -9.72 -0.55 10.67
N LYS A 110 -9.83 0.76 10.91
CA LYS A 110 -8.84 1.61 11.59
C LYS A 110 -7.47 1.55 10.90
N TRP A 111 -7.48 1.63 9.57
CA TRP A 111 -6.28 1.64 8.76
C TRP A 111 -6.02 3.07 8.23
N PRO A 112 -4.74 3.51 8.14
CA PRO A 112 -4.39 4.72 7.41
C PRO A 112 -4.97 4.70 6.00
N PHE A 113 -5.54 5.83 5.59
CA PHE A 113 -6.02 6.04 4.23
C PHE A 113 -5.25 7.18 3.58
N VAL A 114 -4.68 6.92 2.41
CA VAL A 114 -4.01 7.92 1.59
C VAL A 114 -4.83 8.18 0.34
N GLN A 115 -5.40 9.38 0.28
CA GLN A 115 -6.20 9.81 -0.86
C GLN A 115 -5.30 10.13 -2.06
N VAL A 116 -5.66 9.59 -3.21
CA VAL A 116 -5.09 9.95 -4.50
C VAL A 116 -6.12 10.74 -5.29
N ASP A 117 -5.69 11.79 -5.99
CA ASP A 117 -6.54 12.49 -6.94
C ASP A 117 -5.89 12.45 -8.33
N PRO A 118 -6.50 11.78 -9.31
CA PRO A 118 -5.94 11.65 -10.65
C PRO A 118 -6.10 12.93 -11.48
N ARG A 119 -6.76 13.98 -10.96
CA ARG A 119 -6.99 15.21 -11.72
C ARG A 119 -5.71 16.03 -11.87
N PRO A 120 -5.51 16.68 -13.04
CA PRO A 120 -4.26 17.36 -13.33
C PRO A 120 -3.94 18.58 -12.43
N ASN A 121 -4.91 19.14 -11.70
CA ASN A 121 -4.71 20.34 -10.87
C ASN A 121 -5.06 20.12 -9.39
N SER A 122 -5.15 18.87 -8.94
CA SER A 122 -5.47 18.57 -7.55
C SER A 122 -4.25 18.66 -6.64
N PRO A 123 -4.42 19.11 -5.37
CA PRO A 123 -3.32 19.12 -4.40
C PRO A 123 -2.82 17.70 -4.07
N HIS A 124 -3.64 16.66 -4.28
CA HIS A 124 -3.29 15.24 -4.10
C HIS A 124 -2.94 14.54 -5.41
N ARG A 125 -2.42 15.30 -6.39
CA ARG A 125 -2.04 14.76 -7.70
C ARG A 125 -0.89 13.78 -7.55
N PHE A 126 -1.09 12.61 -8.15
CA PHE A 126 -0.06 11.60 -8.34
C PHE A 126 1.08 12.12 -9.25
N PRO A 127 2.38 11.84 -8.97
CA PRO A 127 2.93 11.09 -7.84
C PRO A 127 3.32 12.06 -6.70
N GLY A 128 2.48 12.14 -5.67
CA GLY A 128 2.73 12.99 -4.49
C GLY A 128 3.03 12.22 -3.19
N LEU A 129 3.06 10.89 -3.27
CA LEU A 129 3.13 9.98 -2.13
C LEU A 129 4.60 9.60 -1.91
N ASN A 130 5.30 10.36 -1.08
CA ASN A 130 6.65 9.99 -0.65
C ASN A 130 6.58 9.15 0.64
N PHE A 131 7.63 8.35 0.89
CA PHE A 131 7.71 7.51 2.08
C PHE A 131 7.61 8.26 3.41
N ARG A 132 8.04 9.53 3.45
CA ARG A 132 7.91 10.36 4.66
C ARG A 132 6.44 10.66 4.96
N THR A 133 5.66 10.98 3.93
CA THR A 133 4.22 11.20 4.03
C THR A 133 3.51 9.90 4.40
N LEU A 134 3.87 8.79 3.78
CA LEU A 134 3.32 7.47 4.12
C LEU A 134 3.65 7.07 5.57
N GLY A 135 4.91 7.24 5.97
CA GLY A 135 5.38 6.97 7.33
C GLY A 135 4.65 7.82 8.37
N HIS A 136 4.38 9.10 8.07
CA HIS A 136 3.57 9.95 8.94
C HIS A 136 2.12 9.45 9.08
N TYR A 137 1.46 9.05 7.99
CA TYR A 137 0.11 8.49 8.07
C TYR A 137 0.06 7.19 8.87
N ILE A 138 1.05 6.32 8.68
CA ILE A 138 1.19 5.08 9.42
C ILE A 138 1.43 5.36 10.91
N SER A 139 2.36 6.27 11.26
CA SER A 139 2.67 6.62 12.65
C SER A 139 1.49 7.23 13.40
N VAL A 140 0.64 8.01 12.72
CA VAL A 140 -0.55 8.60 13.32
C VAL A 140 -1.56 7.52 13.75
N VAL A 141 -1.67 6.43 13.01
CA VAL A 141 -2.65 5.37 13.30
C VAL A 141 -2.10 4.27 14.19
N TYR A 142 -0.83 3.88 13.99
CA TYR A 142 -0.22 2.76 14.69
C TYR A 142 0.78 3.16 15.78
N GLY A 143 1.15 4.44 15.87
CA GLY A 143 2.22 4.92 16.75
C GLY A 143 3.62 4.75 16.16
N ASN A 144 4.61 5.47 16.70
CA ASN A 144 6.02 5.15 16.44
C ASN A 144 6.39 3.91 17.25
N THR A 145 6.90 2.88 16.59
CA THR A 145 7.44 1.66 17.23
C THR A 145 8.78 1.86 17.94
N ASP A 146 9.14 3.09 18.32
CA ASP A 146 10.45 3.44 18.91
C ASP A 146 10.44 3.45 20.45
N GLU A 147 9.54 2.73 21.11
CA GLU A 147 9.48 2.66 22.57
C GLU A 147 9.43 1.21 23.06
N GLU A 148 10.61 0.64 23.35
CA GLU A 148 11.01 0.02 24.63
C GLU A 148 12.16 -0.97 24.43
N SER A 149 13.41 -0.50 24.56
CA SER A 149 14.50 -1.29 25.15
C SER A 149 15.55 -0.35 25.77
N ASP A 150 15.26 0.25 26.92
CA ASP A 150 16.33 0.58 27.86
C ASP A 150 15.87 0.36 29.31
N ASN A 151 16.12 -0.87 29.74
CA ASN A 151 16.50 -1.34 31.08
C ASN A 151 15.77 -0.80 32.31
N GLY A 152 14.91 -1.67 32.84
CA GLY A 152 14.76 -1.82 34.28
C GLY A 152 15.90 -2.64 34.90
N THR A 153 16.28 -2.21 36.11
CA THR A 153 17.16 -2.79 37.14
C THR A 153 18.62 -2.35 37.14
#